data_AF-A0A947BNF6-F1
#
_entry.id   AF-A0A947BNF6-F1
#
_cell.length_a   1.000
_cell.length_b   1.000
_cell.length_c   1.000
_cell.angle_alpha   90.00
_cell.angle_beta   90.00
_cell.angle_gamma   90.00
#
_symmetry.space_group_name_H-M   'P 1'
#
loop_
_entity.id
_entity.type
_entity.pdbx_description
1 polymer ?
#
loop_
_entity_poly.entity_id
_entity_poly.type
_entity_poly.pdbx_seq_one_letter_code
_entity_poly.pdbx_strand_id
1 'polypeptide(L)' 'MNWRPSADLRVIRERARIYRQIRSFFNTRGCLEVDTPVLASTTNTDLQ' A
#
# COMPACT_ATOMS: atom_id res chain seq x y z
N MET A 1 -19.45 -13.11 15.99
CA MET A 1 -18.83 -12.16 15.04
C MET A 1 -17.83 -11.30 15.81
N ASN A 2 -16.52 -11.54 15.67
CA ASN A 2 -15.50 -10.69 16.31
C ASN A 2 -15.19 -9.53 15.36
N TRP A 3 -15.76 -8.35 15.65
CA TRP A 3 -15.54 -7.13 14.85
C TRP A 3 -14.18 -6.48 15.11
N ARG A 4 -13.50 -6.89 16.18
CA ARG A 4 -12.21 -6.33 16.58
C ARG A 4 -11.14 -6.66 15.53
N PRO A 5 -10.20 -5.73 15.26
CA PRO A 5 -9.06 -6.01 14.40
C PRO A 5 -8.28 -7.23 14.89
N SER A 6 -7.78 -8.05 13.97
CA SER A 6 -6.89 -9.18 14.28
C SER A 6 -5.48 -8.72 14.68
N ALA A 7 -5.10 -7.49 14.35
CA ALA A 7 -3.83 -6.88 14.72
C ALA A 7 -3.97 -5.89 15.89
N ASP A 8 -2.95 -5.81 16.74
CA ASP A 8 -2.86 -4.79 17.79
C ASP A 8 -2.88 -3.37 17.18
N LEU A 9 -3.56 -2.44 17.84
CA LEU A 9 -3.57 -1.01 17.49
C LEU A 9 -2.16 -0.44 17.35
N ARG A 10 -1.17 -0.91 18.13
CA ARG A 10 0.23 -0.51 18.00
C ARG A 10 0.78 -0.82 16.62
N VAL A 11 0.47 -2.01 16.09
CA VAL A 11 0.91 -2.46 14.76
C VAL A 11 0.23 -1.65 13.66
N ILE A 12 -1.06 -1.37 13.80
CA ILE A 12 -1.82 -0.56 12.84
C ILE A 12 -1.23 0.86 12.74
N ARG A 13 -0.86 1.47 13.87
CA ARG A 13 -0.21 2.79 13.89
C ARG A 13 1.16 2.79 13.21
N GLU A 14 1.97 1.76 13.46
CA GLU A 14 3.29 1.64 12.84
C GLU A 14 3.18 1.42 11.33
N ARG A 15 2.21 0.61 10.87
CA ARG A 15 1.92 0.44 9.43
C ARG A 15 1.62 1.78 8.75
N ALA A 16 0.81 2.63 9.39
CA ALA A 16 0.53 3.97 8.88
C ALA A 16 1.77 4.87 8.82
N ARG A 17 2.69 4.76 9.80
CA ARG A 17 3.97 5.48 9.79
C ARG A 17 4.84 5.05 8.60
N ILE A 18 4.96 3.74 8.38
CA ILE A 18 5.75 3.16 7.30
C ILE A 18 5.20 3.58 5.93
N TYR A 19 3.88 3.52 5.73
CA TYR A 19 3.27 3.96 4.46
C TYR A 19 3.56 5.43 4.14
N ARG A 20 3.52 6.32 5.14
CA ARG A 20 3.90 7.72 4.93
C ARG A 20 5.37 7.87 4.51
N GLN A 21 6.27 7.08 5.10
CA GLN A 21 7.69 7.12 4.75
C GLN A 21 7.95 6.66 3.32
N ILE A 22 7.31 5.56 2.90
CA ILE A 22 7.42 5.04 1.53
C ILE A 22 6.93 6.09 0.53
N ARG A 23 5.75 6.68 0.75
CA ARG A 23 5.21 7.74 -0.13
C ARG A 23 6.12 8.96 -0.20
N SER A 24 6.66 9.41 0.94
CA SER A 24 7.62 10.52 0.99
C SER A 24 8.89 10.22 0.18
N PHE A 25 9.42 8.99 0.27
CA PHE A 25 10.63 8.59 -0.46
C PHE A 25 10.46 8.73 -1.97
N PHE A 26 9.33 8.27 -2.52
CA PHE A 26 9.03 8.35 -3.95
C PHE A 26 8.68 9.78 -4.39
N ASN A 27 7.91 10.51 -3.57
CA ASN A 27 7.56 11.91 -3.86
C ASN A 27 8.80 12.81 -3.98
N THR A 28 9.79 12.64 -3.10
CA THR A 28 11.05 13.42 -3.17
C THR A 28 11.88 13.15 -4.43
N ARG A 29 11.58 12.08 -5.17
CA ARG A 29 12.24 11.71 -6.45
C ARG A 29 11.40 12.05 -7.68
N GLY A 30 10.25 12.71 -7.49
CA GLY A 30 9.35 13.05 -8.59
C GLY A 30 8.57 11.87 -9.17
N CYS A 31 8.47 10.74 -8.45
CA CYS A 31 7.63 9.64 -8.88
C CYS A 31 6.15 9.97 -8.66
N LEU A 32 5.34 9.88 -9.72
CA LEU A 32 3.90 10.09 -9.65
C LEU A 32 3.23 8.87 -9.02
N GLU A 33 2.47 9.09 -7.94
CA GLU A 33 1.61 8.06 -7.35
C GLU A 33 0.30 7.94 -8.15
N VAL A 34 -0.08 6.71 -8.50
CA VAL A 34 -1.28 6.41 -9.31
C VAL A 34 -2.12 5.34 -8.64
N ASP A 35 -3.43 5.45 -8.77
CA ASP A 35 -4.39 4.39 -8.42
C ASP A 35 -4.78 3.63 -9.70
N THR A 36 -4.55 2.32 -9.71
CA THR A 36 -4.95 1.44 -10.82
C THR A 36 -6.14 0.57 -10.42
N PRO A 37 -6.98 0.13 -11.37
CA PRO A 37 -8.04 -0.84 -11.07
C PRO A 37 -7.50 -2.09 -10.36
N VAL A 38 -8.21 -2.55 -9.32
CA VAL A 38 -7.81 -3.74 -8.53
C VAL A 38 -8.02 -5.03 -9.32
N LEU A 39 -9.01 -5.06 -10.21
CA LEU A 39 -9.33 -6.19 -11.08
C LEU A 39 -9.12 -5.78 -12.54
N ALA A 40 -8.60 -6.72 -13.32
CA ALA A 40 -8.46 -6.61 -14.77
C ALA A 40 -9.01 -7.87 -15.43
N SER A 41 -9.33 -7.78 -16.72
CA SER A 41 -9.80 -8.92 -17.52
C SER A 41 -8.73 -9.99 -17.72
N THR A 42 -7.46 -9.64 -17.53
CA THR A 42 -6.30 -10.52 -17.68
C THR A 42 -5.34 -10.33 -16.51
N THR A 43 -4.48 -11.32 -16.26
CA THR A 43 -3.34 -11.17 -15.34
C THR A 43 -2.24 -10.32 -15.98
N ASN A 44 -1.37 -9.73 -15.16
CA ASN A 44 -0.11 -9.14 -15.62
C ASN A 44 0.87 -10.27 -16.01
N THR A 45 1.58 -10.10 -17.12
CA THR A 45 2.75 -10.92 -17.51
C THR A 45 4.01 -10.08 -17.36
N ASP A 46 5.03 -10.62 -16.70
CA ASP A 46 6.35 -9.99 -16.64
C ASP A 46 7.03 -10.05 -18.01
N LEU A 47 7.82 -9.03 -18.34
CA LEU A 47 8.77 -9.11 -19.46
C LEU A 47 9.97 -9.94 -19.00
N GLN A 48 10.24 -11.04 -19.71
CA GLN A 48 11.52 -11.76 -19.59
C GLN A 48 12.64 -11.01 -20.30
#